data_AF-A0AAW5EBB8-F1
#
_entry.id   AF-A0AAW5EBB8-F1
#
_cell.length_a   1.000
_cell.length_b   1.000
_cell.length_c   1.000
_cell.angle_alpha   90.00
_cell.angle_beta   90.00
_cell.angle_gamma   90.00
#
_symmetry.space_group_name_H-M   'P 1'
#
loop_
_entity.id
_entity.type
_entity.pdbx_description
1 polymer ?
#
loop_
_entity_poly.entity_id
_entity_poly.type
_entity_poly.pdbx_seq_one_letter_code
_entity_poly.pdbx_strand_id
1 'polypeptide(L)'
;MKIEDVIAQINKSVEELDFISARKYIEENLEILNEKKIHLKNNARELLDFLTERTEKGYQPMGRRELATINAINTYATKFDVRGLKMLVKDHAQLLLRDDVISYLNTDARIILEGMGAIGKKG
;
A
#
# COMPACT_ATOMS: atom_id res chain seq x y z
N MET A 1 -16.06 -15.44 2.39
CA MET A 1 -16.53 -14.47 3.40
C MET A 1 -17.79 -13.83 2.86
N LYS A 2 -18.78 -13.47 3.68
CA LYS A 2 -19.94 -12.72 3.17
C LYS A 2 -19.54 -11.26 3.00
N ILE A 3 -20.16 -10.54 2.07
CA ILE A 3 -19.80 -9.15 1.79
C ILE A 3 -20.09 -8.23 2.99
N GLU A 4 -21.11 -8.58 3.78
CA GLU A 4 -21.45 -7.89 5.02
C GLU A 4 -20.29 -7.94 6.04
N ASP A 5 -19.58 -9.08 6.12
CA ASP A 5 -18.40 -9.24 6.97
C ASP A 5 -17.23 -8.38 6.46
N VAL A 6 -17.06 -8.29 5.13
CA VAL A 6 -16.04 -7.45 4.51
C VAL A 6 -16.28 -5.98 4.83
N ILE A 7 -17.53 -5.52 4.68
CA ILE A 7 -17.93 -4.14 4.99
C ILE A 7 -17.69 -3.82 6.47
N ALA A 8 -18.06 -4.73 7.37
CA ALA A 8 -17.81 -4.55 8.80
C ALA A 8 -16.31 -4.42 9.10
N GLN A 9 -15.49 -5.26 8.48
CA GLN A 9 -14.04 -5.24 8.66
C GLN A 9 -13.39 -3.98 8.08
N ILE A 10 -13.82 -3.51 6.90
CA ILE A 10 -13.35 -2.26 6.30
C ILE A 10 -13.67 -1.09 7.24
N ASN A 11 -14.93 -0.99 7.69
CA ASN A 11 -15.39 0.07 8.57
C ASN A 11 -14.61 0.10 9.89
N LYS A 12 -14.32 -1.09 10.46
CA LYS A 12 -13.48 -1.22 11.65
C LYS A 12 -12.05 -0.76 11.39
N SER A 13 -11.44 -1.25 10.31
CA SER A 13 -10.04 -0.93 9.98
C SER A 13 -9.84 0.57 9.73
N VAL A 14 -10.76 1.26 9.06
CA VAL A 14 -10.64 2.73 8.88
C VAL A 14 -10.88 3.52 10.18
N GLU A 15 -11.68 2.98 11.10
CA GLU A 15 -11.93 3.59 12.42
C GLU A 15 -10.73 3.43 13.35
N GLU A 16 -10.01 2.32 13.23
CA GLU A 16 -8.75 2.04 13.93
C GLU A 16 -7.52 2.66 13.24
N LEU A 17 -7.71 3.43 12.16
CA LEU A 17 -6.64 4.00 11.32
C LEU A 17 -5.72 2.95 10.67
N ASP A 18 -6.15 1.69 10.61
CA ASP A 18 -5.50 0.60 9.88
C ASP A 18 -5.89 0.64 8.39
N PHE A 19 -5.39 1.66 7.70
CA PHE A 19 -5.65 1.84 6.27
C PHE A 19 -5.04 0.75 5.40
N ILE A 20 -4.02 0.03 5.90
CA ILE A 20 -3.39 -1.08 5.16
C ILE A 20 -4.39 -2.22 5.04
N SER A 21 -4.98 -2.65 6.15
CA SER A 21 -6.00 -3.70 6.13
C SER A 21 -7.25 -3.24 5.39
N ALA A 22 -7.72 -2.01 5.62
CA ALA A 22 -8.89 -1.47 4.93
C ALA A 22 -8.72 -1.49 3.40
N ARG A 23 -7.57 -1.00 2.91
CA ARG A 23 -7.21 -0.99 1.49
C ARG A 23 -7.23 -2.39 0.89
N LYS A 24 -6.64 -3.38 1.59
CA LYS A 24 -6.62 -4.77 1.14
C LYS A 24 -8.04 -5.31 0.94
N TYR A 25 -8.92 -5.15 1.93
CA TYR A 25 -10.29 -5.65 1.83
C TYR A 25 -11.07 -4.96 0.70
N ILE A 26 -10.79 -3.67 0.45
CA ILE A 26 -11.41 -2.92 -0.64
C ILE A 26 -10.94 -3.44 -2.00
N GLU A 27 -9.63 -3.53 -2.22
CA GLU A 27 -9.05 -3.94 -3.51
C GLU A 27 -9.45 -5.37 -3.89
N GLU A 28 -9.57 -6.28 -2.93
CA GLU A 28 -10.01 -7.66 -3.15
C GLU A 28 -11.51 -7.77 -3.52
N ASN A 29 -12.31 -6.74 -3.27
CA ASN A 29 -13.78 -6.77 -3.42
C ASN A 29 -14.34 -5.53 -4.15
N LEU A 30 -13.52 -4.89 -4.99
CA LEU A 30 -13.76 -3.55 -5.52
C LEU A 30 -15.09 -3.41 -6.30
N GLU A 31 -15.41 -4.36 -7.18
CA GLU A 31 -16.66 -4.35 -7.97
C GLU A 31 -17.90 -4.36 -7.07
N ILE A 32 -17.98 -5.32 -6.15
CA ILE A 32 -19.15 -5.49 -5.28
C ILE A 32 -19.27 -4.31 -4.30
N LEU A 33 -18.15 -3.77 -3.82
CA LEU A 33 -18.17 -2.62 -2.92
C LEU A 33 -18.62 -1.33 -3.62
N ASN A 34 -18.32 -1.15 -4.91
CA ASN A 34 -18.84 -0.04 -5.69
C ASN A 34 -20.39 -0.10 -5.80
N GLU A 35 -20.97 -1.29 -5.96
CA GLU A 35 -22.42 -1.48 -5.94
C GLU A 35 -23.06 -1.25 -4.55
N LYS A 36 -22.33 -1.56 -3.48
CA LYS A 36 -22.80 -1.54 -2.08
C LYS A 36 -22.22 -0.40 -1.23
N LYS A 37 -21.70 0.65 -1.87
CA LYS A 37 -20.96 1.75 -1.23
C LYS A 37 -21.73 2.45 -0.09
N ILE A 38 -23.06 2.47 -0.15
CA ILE A 38 -23.93 3.07 0.88
C ILE A 38 -23.73 2.46 2.28
N HIS A 39 -23.24 1.22 2.37
CA HIS A 39 -23.03 0.51 3.63
C HIS A 39 -21.65 0.78 4.27
N LEU A 40 -20.76 1.48 3.57
CA LEU A 40 -19.48 1.92 4.12
C LEU A 40 -19.67 3.22 4.91
N LYS A 41 -18.85 3.42 5.95
CA LYS A 41 -18.71 4.71 6.65
C LYS A 41 -18.04 5.74 5.72
N ASN A 42 -18.19 7.04 6.00
CA ASN A 42 -17.66 8.11 5.13
C ASN A 42 -16.16 7.92 4.80
N ASN A 43 -15.33 7.67 5.81
CA ASN A 43 -13.88 7.48 5.64
C ASN A 43 -13.56 6.27 4.73
N ALA A 44 -14.36 5.19 4.84
CA ALA A 44 -14.21 4.02 3.99
C ALA A 44 -14.69 4.26 2.56
N ARG A 45 -15.73 5.09 2.36
CA ARG A 45 -16.19 5.50 1.03
C ARG A 45 -15.15 6.37 0.32
N GLU A 46 -14.56 7.32 1.03
CA GLU A 46 -13.47 8.15 0.50
C GLU A 46 -12.28 7.29 0.07
N LEU A 47 -11.91 6.30 0.89
CA LEU A 47 -10.86 5.34 0.53
C LEU A 47 -11.25 4.49 -0.69
N LEU A 48 -12.49 4.00 -0.77
CA LEU A 48 -12.98 3.27 -1.95
C LEU A 48 -12.90 4.13 -3.21
N ASP A 49 -13.37 5.37 -3.16
CA ASP A 49 -13.35 6.30 -4.30
C ASP A 49 -11.92 6.54 -4.79
N PHE A 50 -11.01 6.82 -3.86
CA PHE A 50 -9.60 7.00 -4.18
C PHE A 50 -8.98 5.77 -4.88
N LEU A 51 -9.35 4.57 -4.45
CA LEU A 51 -8.83 3.32 -5.03
C LEU A 51 -9.47 3.00 -6.39
N THR A 52 -10.77 3.25 -6.54
CA THR A 52 -11.48 3.12 -7.82
C THR A 52 -10.89 4.07 -8.87
N GLU A 53 -10.72 5.36 -8.54
CA GLU A 53 -10.12 6.34 -9.45
C GLU A 53 -8.69 5.96 -9.88
N ARG A 54 -7.91 5.40 -8.96
CA ARG A 54 -6.55 4.90 -9.29
C ARG A 54 -6.61 3.73 -10.26
N THR A 55 -7.50 2.79 -10.01
CA THR A 55 -7.69 1.61 -10.86
C THR A 55 -8.12 2.03 -12.27
N GLU A 56 -9.07 2.97 -12.39
CA GLU A 56 -9.52 3.53 -13.66
C GLU A 56 -8.42 4.27 -14.43
N LYS A 57 -7.49 4.94 -13.73
CA LYS A 57 -6.29 5.57 -14.31
C LYS A 57 -5.20 4.56 -14.69
N GLY A 58 -5.46 3.25 -14.56
CA GLY A 58 -4.53 2.18 -14.91
C GLY A 58 -3.45 1.90 -13.87
N TYR A 59 -3.55 2.47 -12.65
CA TYR A 59 -2.64 2.12 -11.57
C TYR A 59 -2.95 0.70 -11.10
N GLN A 60 -2.01 -0.22 -11.34
CA GLN A 60 -2.10 -1.57 -10.80
C GLN A 60 -1.77 -1.53 -9.31
N PRO A 61 -2.66 -1.99 -8.41
CA PRO A 61 -2.36 -2.06 -7.00
C PRO A 61 -1.17 -2.99 -6.73
N MET A 62 -0.44 -2.74 -5.65
CA MET A 62 0.69 -3.60 -5.30
C MET A 62 0.21 -4.98 -4.90
N GLY A 63 0.78 -6.00 -5.54
CA GLY A 63 0.55 -7.39 -5.17
C GLY A 63 1.13 -7.71 -3.79
N ARG A 64 0.61 -8.78 -3.18
CA ARG A 64 1.05 -9.24 -1.85
C ARG A 64 2.56 -9.46 -1.74
N ARG A 65 3.20 -9.96 -2.81
CA ARG A 65 4.66 -10.17 -2.84
C ARG A 65 5.42 -8.84 -2.83
N GLU A 66 4.95 -7.86 -3.59
CA GLU A 66 5.55 -6.52 -3.64
C GLU A 66 5.43 -5.83 -2.27
N LEU A 67 4.25 -5.90 -1.64
CA LEU A 67 4.05 -5.38 -0.28
C LEU A 67 4.93 -6.07 0.76
N ALA A 68 5.11 -7.39 0.64
CA ALA A 68 6.01 -8.14 1.53
C ALA A 68 7.47 -7.68 1.37
N THR A 69 7.92 -7.46 0.12
CA THR A 69 9.24 -6.89 -0.15
C THR A 69 9.38 -5.49 0.45
N ILE A 70 8.38 -4.62 0.29
CA ILE A 70 8.43 -3.25 0.85
C ILE A 70 8.45 -3.28 2.38
N ASN A 71 7.69 -4.17 3.01
CA ASN A 71 7.74 -4.35 4.46
C ASN A 71 9.12 -4.84 4.94
N ALA A 72 9.78 -5.71 4.18
CA ALA A 72 11.14 -6.13 4.48
C ALA A 72 12.13 -4.96 4.33
N ILE A 73 11.99 -4.14 3.28
CA ILE A 73 12.76 -2.90 3.07
C ILE A 73 12.60 -1.96 4.27
N ASN A 74 11.36 -1.68 4.68
CA ASN A 74 11.07 -0.83 5.85
C ASN A 74 11.71 -1.37 7.12
N THR A 75 11.61 -2.68 7.34
CA THR A 75 12.19 -3.34 8.51
C THR A 75 13.72 -3.23 8.54
N TYR A 76 14.37 -3.46 7.41
CA TYR A 76 15.84 -3.35 7.31
C TYR A 76 16.33 -1.91 7.42
N ALA A 77 15.60 -0.95 6.84
CA ALA A 77 15.92 0.46 6.97
C ALA A 77 15.86 0.93 8.44
N THR A 78 14.78 0.62 9.15
CA THR A 78 14.63 0.98 10.58
C THR A 78 15.66 0.30 11.48
N LYS A 79 16.11 -0.91 11.13
CA LYS A 79 17.20 -1.60 11.83
C LYS A 79 18.60 -1.18 11.37
N PHE A 80 18.69 -0.26 10.41
CA PHE A 80 19.93 0.16 9.76
C PHE A 80 20.75 -1.02 9.19
N ASP A 81 20.09 -2.10 8.75
CA ASP A 81 20.73 -3.22 8.04
C ASP A 81 20.89 -2.86 6.56
N VAL A 82 21.89 -2.01 6.29
CA VAL A 82 22.21 -1.52 4.95
C VAL A 82 22.57 -2.65 4.00
N ARG A 83 23.12 -3.76 4.51
CA ARG A 83 23.57 -4.88 3.68
C ARG A 83 22.38 -5.68 3.17
N GLY A 84 21.44 -6.03 4.06
CA GLY A 84 20.18 -6.67 3.69
C GLY A 84 19.33 -5.78 2.79
N LEU A 85 19.27 -4.48 3.08
CA LEU A 85 18.57 -3.50 2.26
C LEU A 85 19.12 -3.46 0.83
N LYS A 86 20.45 -3.40 0.67
CA LYS A 86 21.11 -3.35 -0.65
C LYS A 86 20.81 -4.60 -1.50
N MET A 87 20.69 -5.77 -0.88
CA MET A 87 20.26 -6.98 -1.58
C MET A 87 18.82 -6.85 -2.09
N LEU A 88 17.88 -6.45 -1.24
CA LEU A 88 16.47 -6.29 -1.63
C LEU A 88 16.30 -5.26 -2.76
N VAL A 89 17.04 -4.15 -2.69
CA VAL A 89 17.04 -3.14 -3.76
C VAL A 89 17.50 -3.72 -5.08
N LYS A 90 18.58 -4.52 -5.08
CA LYS A 90 19.12 -5.13 -6.29
C LYS A 90 18.15 -6.15 -6.90
N ASP A 91 17.57 -7.00 -6.06
CA ASP A 91 16.70 -8.11 -6.51
C ASP A 91 15.31 -7.61 -6.94
N HIS A 92 14.90 -6.43 -6.46
CA HIS A 92 13.57 -5.86 -6.71
C HIS A 92 13.62 -4.44 -7.30
N ALA A 93 14.64 -4.12 -8.10
CA ALA A 93 14.81 -2.78 -8.67
C ALA A 93 13.57 -2.30 -9.45
N GLN A 94 12.91 -3.18 -10.20
CA GLN A 94 11.70 -2.85 -10.97
C GLN A 94 10.53 -2.39 -10.09
N LEU A 95 10.40 -2.97 -8.88
CA LEU A 95 9.38 -2.54 -7.92
C LEU A 95 9.63 -1.09 -7.50
N LEU A 96 10.88 -0.73 -7.21
CA LEU A 96 11.28 0.61 -6.75
C LEU A 96 11.13 1.70 -7.81
N LEU A 97 11.00 1.34 -9.09
CA LEU A 97 10.69 2.27 -10.18
C LEU A 97 9.22 2.68 -10.24
N ARG A 98 8.33 1.97 -9.54
CA ARG A 98 6.90 2.32 -9.53
C ARG A 98 6.66 3.61 -8.74
N ASP A 99 5.87 4.51 -9.30
CA ASP A 99 5.55 5.81 -8.67
C ASP A 99 4.84 5.69 -7.32
N ASP A 100 4.11 4.59 -7.11
CA ASP A 100 3.34 4.35 -5.90
C ASP A 100 4.16 3.77 -4.74
N VAL A 101 5.38 3.27 -4.97
CA VAL A 101 6.28 2.73 -3.92
C VAL A 101 6.49 3.68 -2.76
N ILE A 102 6.66 4.97 -3.06
CA ILE A 102 6.99 5.99 -2.07
C ILE A 102 5.94 6.04 -0.94
N SER A 103 4.67 5.78 -1.27
CA SER A 103 3.58 5.81 -0.28
C SER A 103 3.61 4.66 0.73
N TYR A 104 4.38 3.60 0.46
CA TYR A 104 4.52 2.43 1.33
C TYR A 104 5.83 2.40 2.11
N LEU A 105 6.75 3.34 1.83
CA LEU A 105 8.04 3.42 2.51
C LEU A 105 7.93 4.26 3.79
N ASN A 106 8.49 3.74 4.87
CA ASN A 106 8.68 4.53 6.08
C ASN A 106 9.78 5.60 5.88
N THR A 107 9.92 6.51 6.83
CA THR A 107 10.86 7.64 6.73
C THR A 107 12.30 7.18 6.56
N ASP A 108 12.74 6.18 7.34
CA ASP A 108 14.11 5.65 7.27
C ASP A 108 14.41 5.06 5.88
N ALA A 109 13.49 4.26 5.35
CA ALA A 109 13.62 3.64 4.05
C ALA A 109 13.68 4.67 2.94
N ARG A 110 12.83 5.72 2.99
CA ARG A 110 12.90 6.82 2.03
C ARG A 110 14.27 7.49 2.03
N ILE A 111 14.75 7.92 3.19
CA ILE A 111 16.05 8.61 3.31
C ILE A 111 17.19 7.76 2.74
N ILE A 112 17.25 6.48 3.13
CA ILE A 112 18.34 5.60 2.70
C ILE A 112 18.24 5.30 1.21
N LEU A 113 17.06 4.97 0.68
CA LEU A 113 16.87 4.65 -0.73
C LEU A 113 17.10 5.86 -1.64
N GLU A 114 16.71 7.07 -1.21
CA GLU A 114 17.07 8.32 -1.89
C GLU A 114 18.58 8.55 -1.88
N GLY A 115 19.23 8.34 -0.73
CA GLY A 115 20.68 8.43 -0.60
C GLY A 115 21.43 7.42 -1.49
N MET A 116 20.84 6.26 -1.74
CA MET A 116 21.35 5.25 -2.68
C MET A 116 21.06 5.57 -4.14
N GLY A 117 20.20 6.55 -4.44
CA GLY A 117 19.70 6.80 -5.79
C GLY A 117 18.76 5.69 -6.31
N ALA A 118 18.22 4.86 -5.42
CA ALA A 118 17.33 3.76 -5.78
C ALA A 118 15.88 4.23 -6.04
N ILE A 119 15.51 5.39 -5.48
CA ILE A 119 14.25 6.09 -5.75
C ILE A 119 14.54 7.58 -5.98
N GLY A 120 13.63 8.26 -6.69
CA GLY A 120 13.75 9.70 -6.91
C GLY A 120 13.50 10.50 -5.62
N LYS A 121 14.25 11.59 -5.44
CA LYS A 121 13.99 12.54 -4.34
C LYS A 121 12.64 13.22 -4.58
N LYS A 122 11.67 13.00 -3.70
CA LYS A 122 10.47 13.84 -3.63
C LYS A 122 10.55 14.62 -2.33
N GLY A 123 10.84 15.92 -2.46
CA GLY A 123 10.96 16.87 -1.35
C GLY A 123 9.69 17.06 -0.56
#